data_AF-A0ABD0UI46-F1
#
_entry.id   AF-A0ABD0UI46-F1
#
_cell.length_a   1.000
_cell.length_b   1.000
_cell.length_c   1.000
_cell.angle_alpha   90.00
_cell.angle_beta   90.00
_cell.angle_gamma   90.00
#
_symmetry.space_group_name_H-M   'P 1'
#
loop_
_entity.id
_entity.type
_entity.pdbx_description
1 polymer ?
#
loop_
_entity_poly.entity_id
_entity_poly.type
_entity_poly.pdbx_seq_one_letter_code
_entity_poly.pdbx_strand_id
1 'polypeptide(L)'
;MRIQRTVGLLSVLRFLRSESSVPLTDSPIIVGGRCAPWQGSIGLHKCDYFLSTRRRNSWQLMLKILLFGSTAISFGFSGNVVIAEGASASNLTINNDQGDDFVTGLRRIEDGSVISNSHTIKWRIFTDNGRDLFLKGKLDEAEKYFQAALQEAKEGFGLRDSHVASSCNNLAEIYRTRKAFDKAEPLYLEAISILEESFGTNDIRVGATLHNLGQFYFLQRKVEQAQKCYERALKIEGRVLGYGHTDYANTMYHLGMALYLQGKEKDSEALLRESIRILEENGLGETITCVRRMRSLTQMLLKSERLAEAEILQRKILHVLEISKGWKFLETIIAAEGLAMTLQSLERLEESQELLERCLDARRNILPQV
;
A
#
# COMPACT_ATOMS: atom_id res chain seq x y z
N MET A 1 -41.44 -9.41 -23.54
CA MET A 1 -41.34 -7.98 -23.97
C MET A 1 -40.59 -7.22 -22.88
N ARG A 2 -39.55 -6.44 -23.24
CA ARG A 2 -39.46 -4.95 -23.11
C ARG A 2 -39.78 -4.42 -21.69
N ILE A 3 -38.79 -3.90 -20.92
CA ILE A 3 -38.18 -2.53 -20.94
C ILE A 3 -39.16 -1.48 -20.36
N GLN A 4 -38.79 -0.51 -19.50
CA GLN A 4 -37.49 -0.02 -18.97
C GLN A 4 -37.31 -0.39 -17.47
N ARG A 5 -36.32 -0.01 -16.63
CA ARG A 5 -35.07 0.81 -16.64
C ARG A 5 -35.08 2.36 -16.69
N THR A 6 -34.99 3.01 -15.53
CA THR A 6 -34.49 4.41 -15.37
C THR A 6 -33.46 4.54 -14.24
N VAL A 7 -32.44 5.38 -14.46
CA VAL A 7 -31.34 5.72 -13.53
C VAL A 7 -31.25 7.25 -13.45
N GLY A 8 -30.88 7.83 -12.31
CA GLY A 8 -30.73 9.27 -12.13
C GLY A 8 -29.53 9.63 -11.26
N LEU A 9 -28.38 9.91 -11.88
CA LEU A 9 -27.11 10.22 -11.21
C LEU A 9 -26.59 11.57 -11.71
N LEU A 10 -26.70 12.61 -10.87
CA LEU A 10 -26.25 14.01 -11.02
C LEU A 10 -26.45 14.67 -9.63
N SER A 11 -25.69 15.66 -9.14
CA SER A 11 -24.56 16.41 -9.73
C SER A 11 -23.70 17.06 -8.63
N VAL A 12 -22.37 16.88 -8.66
CA VAL A 12 -21.41 17.74 -7.91
C VAL A 12 -20.16 17.96 -8.76
N LEU A 13 -19.99 19.18 -9.28
CA LEU A 13 -18.71 19.86 -9.63
C LEU A 13 -18.99 21.08 -10.54
N ARG A 14 -19.11 22.28 -9.94
CA ARG A 14 -19.06 23.59 -10.61
C ARG A 14 -18.75 24.68 -9.58
N PHE A 15 -18.22 25.81 -10.05
CA PHE A 15 -17.56 26.87 -9.26
C PHE A 15 -16.23 26.41 -8.60
N LEU A 16 -15.24 27.27 -8.38
CA LEU A 16 -15.20 28.75 -8.50
C LEU A 16 -14.44 29.29 -9.73
N ARG A 17 -14.56 30.59 -9.97
CA ARG A 17 -13.89 31.39 -11.00
C ARG A 17 -12.84 32.31 -10.36
N SER A 18 -11.92 32.85 -11.17
CA SER A 18 -10.77 33.66 -10.79
C SER A 18 -11.07 35.14 -10.45
N GLU A 19 -10.45 35.62 -9.37
CA GLU A 19 -10.11 37.01 -8.99
C GLU A 19 -9.09 36.90 -7.83
N SER A 20 -8.13 37.79 -7.55
CA SER A 20 -7.32 38.72 -8.37
C SER A 20 -6.17 39.27 -7.50
N SER A 21 -4.95 39.36 -8.05
CA SER A 21 -3.74 40.10 -7.61
C SER A 21 -3.71 40.93 -6.30
N VAL A 22 -2.63 40.80 -5.50
CA VAL A 22 -1.55 41.82 -5.27
C VAL A 22 -0.46 41.28 -4.29
N PRO A 23 0.86 41.56 -4.49
CA PRO A 23 1.95 41.13 -3.58
C PRO A 23 2.76 42.25 -2.89
N LEU A 24 3.35 41.96 -1.71
CA LEU A 24 4.41 42.70 -0.98
C LEU A 24 5.22 41.65 -0.17
N THR A 25 6.54 41.37 -0.32
CA THR A 25 7.82 42.15 -0.26
C THR A 25 8.51 42.16 1.12
N ASP A 26 9.73 41.62 1.14
CA ASP A 26 10.93 41.97 1.92
C ASP A 26 11.04 41.84 3.46
N SER A 27 11.62 40.71 3.89
CA SER A 27 12.98 40.59 4.48
C SER A 27 13.30 41.37 5.82
N PRO A 28 14.55 41.46 6.35
CA PRO A 28 14.80 40.97 7.72
C PRO A 28 15.48 41.96 8.71
N ILE A 29 15.54 41.59 10.00
CA ILE A 29 16.36 42.29 11.01
C ILE A 29 17.23 41.30 11.80
N ILE A 30 18.50 41.66 12.03
CA ILE A 30 19.50 40.86 12.75
C ILE A 30 20.06 41.66 13.94
N VAL A 31 19.90 41.15 15.16
CA VAL A 31 20.72 41.47 16.36
C VAL A 31 20.74 40.20 17.23
N GLY A 32 21.82 39.76 17.89
CA GLY A 32 23.18 40.31 17.97
C GLY A 32 23.69 40.38 19.42
N GLY A 33 24.18 39.26 19.97
CA GLY A 33 24.69 39.20 21.36
C GLY A 33 25.58 37.96 21.58
N ARG A 34 26.54 38.03 22.51
CA ARG A 34 27.64 37.04 22.63
C ARG A 34 27.86 36.51 24.06
N CYS A 35 28.39 35.28 24.10
CA CYS A 35 29.24 34.68 25.13
C CYS A 35 28.68 34.39 26.54
N ALA A 36 29.12 33.23 27.06
CA ALA A 36 29.03 32.75 28.44
C ALA A 36 30.38 33.06 29.16
N PRO A 37 30.86 32.33 30.20
CA PRO A 37 30.26 31.35 31.13
C PRO A 37 30.57 31.64 32.63
N TRP A 38 30.17 30.76 33.57
CA TRP A 38 31.02 30.05 34.57
C TRP A 38 30.19 29.28 35.65
N GLN A 39 30.89 28.58 36.55
CA GLN A 39 30.45 27.68 37.64
C GLN A 39 29.49 28.35 38.67
N GLY A 40 28.73 27.64 39.54
CA GLY A 40 28.59 26.20 39.78
C GLY A 40 28.75 25.83 41.28
N SER A 41 27.78 25.10 41.88
CA SER A 41 27.85 24.56 43.26
C SER A 41 26.87 23.40 43.48
N ILE A 42 27.14 22.56 44.49
CA ILE A 42 26.28 21.43 44.93
C ILE A 42 25.47 21.86 46.16
N GLY A 43 24.18 21.49 46.21
CA GLY A 43 23.32 21.71 47.37
C GLY A 43 22.30 20.58 47.55
N LEU A 44 22.47 19.77 48.61
CA LEU A 44 21.48 18.79 49.05
C LEU A 44 20.58 19.43 50.11
N HIS A 45 19.26 19.48 49.87
CA HIS A 45 18.28 19.17 50.93
C HIS A 45 16.83 19.06 50.45
N LYS A 46 16.18 18.00 50.94
CA LYS A 46 14.73 17.78 51.15
C LYS A 46 13.82 17.73 49.92
N CYS A 47 12.77 16.92 50.09
CA CYS A 47 11.70 16.73 49.13
C CYS A 47 10.58 17.74 49.37
N ASP A 48 9.95 18.21 48.30
CA ASP A 48 8.57 18.67 48.32
C ASP A 48 7.80 18.02 47.16
N TYR A 49 6.61 17.50 47.46
CA TYR A 49 5.71 16.93 46.46
C TYR A 49 4.91 18.07 45.82
N PHE A 50 5.17 18.41 44.55
CA PHE A 50 4.24 19.23 43.78
C PHE A 50 4.12 18.81 42.32
N LEU A 51 2.86 18.68 41.87
CA LEU A 51 2.49 18.26 40.52
C LEU A 51 2.51 19.46 39.57
N SER A 52 3.40 19.46 38.57
CA SER A 52 3.31 20.43 37.45
C SER A 52 3.77 19.87 36.09
N THR A 53 2.78 19.58 35.25
CA THR A 53 2.77 19.88 33.80
C THR A 53 4.02 19.55 32.96
N ARG A 54 4.44 18.28 32.87
CA ARG A 54 5.32 17.79 31.77
C ARG A 54 4.57 17.66 30.43
N ARG A 55 3.79 18.69 30.03
CA ARG A 55 2.92 18.66 28.83
C ARG A 55 3.58 19.24 27.57
N ARG A 56 4.86 18.89 27.33
CA ARG A 56 5.58 19.11 26.06
C ARG A 56 6.53 17.93 25.81
N ASN A 57 6.76 17.63 24.53
CA ASN A 57 7.71 16.64 23.98
C ASN A 57 7.31 15.14 23.95
N SER A 58 6.06 14.74 24.21
CA SER A 58 5.58 13.40 23.83
C SER A 58 5.42 13.26 22.30
N TRP A 59 4.94 14.30 21.63
CA TRP A 59 4.66 14.33 20.19
C TRP A 59 5.89 14.00 19.32
N GLN A 60 7.07 14.56 19.62
CA GLN A 60 8.30 14.21 18.87
C GLN A 60 8.83 12.80 19.19
N LEU A 61 8.42 12.20 20.31
CA LEU A 61 8.79 10.83 20.63
C LEU A 61 7.90 9.83 19.85
N MET A 62 6.58 10.06 19.79
CA MET A 62 5.69 9.30 18.89
C MET A 62 6.12 9.43 17.42
N LEU A 63 6.49 10.63 16.97
CA LEU A 63 6.95 10.85 15.58
C LEU A 63 8.23 10.05 15.23
N LYS A 64 9.07 9.72 16.22
CA LYS A 64 10.27 8.89 16.04
C LYS A 64 9.97 7.39 16.16
N ILE A 65 9.05 7.00 17.04
CA ILE A 65 8.59 5.61 17.17
C ILE A 65 7.87 5.14 15.88
N LEU A 66 7.15 6.06 15.21
CA LEU A 66 6.51 5.84 13.90
C LEU A 66 7.45 5.52 12.72
N LEU A 67 8.78 5.46 12.91
CA LEU A 67 9.76 5.21 11.86
C LEU A 67 10.53 3.87 11.96
N PHE A 68 10.36 3.10 13.04
CA PHE A 68 11.07 1.81 13.23
C PHE A 68 10.17 0.61 13.58
N GLY A 69 8.86 0.80 13.71
CA GLY A 69 7.90 -0.31 13.83
C GLY A 69 7.56 -0.94 12.48
N SER A 70 7.88 -2.22 12.31
CA SER A 70 7.45 -3.08 11.19
C SER A 70 7.96 -2.70 9.78
N THR A 71 9.18 -3.12 9.45
CA THR A 71 9.64 -3.29 8.05
C THR A 71 8.96 -4.50 7.38
N ALA A 72 7.64 -4.43 7.22
CA ALA A 72 6.83 -5.41 6.51
C ALA A 72 6.35 -4.81 5.18
N ILE A 73 7.18 -4.90 4.14
CA ILE A 73 6.80 -4.52 2.77
C ILE A 73 5.91 -5.62 2.19
N SER A 74 4.64 -5.65 2.59
CA SER A 74 3.64 -6.53 1.98
C SER A 74 3.22 -5.93 0.63
N PHE A 75 3.64 -6.58 -0.45
CA PHE A 75 3.39 -6.15 -1.81
C PHE A 75 1.90 -6.03 -2.13
N GLY A 76 1.50 -4.90 -2.70
CA GLY A 76 0.19 -4.74 -3.33
C GLY A 76 0.25 -5.31 -4.74
N PHE A 77 0.15 -6.63 -4.88
CA PHE A 77 0.15 -7.27 -6.20
C PHE A 77 -1.28 -7.34 -6.74
N SER A 78 -1.60 -6.47 -7.71
CA SER A 78 -2.81 -6.63 -8.54
C SER A 78 -2.66 -7.92 -9.36
N GLY A 79 -3.46 -8.93 -9.06
CA GLY A 79 -3.35 -10.29 -9.60
C GLY A 79 -3.78 -10.43 -11.06
N ASN A 80 -3.22 -9.63 -11.97
CA ASN A 80 -3.46 -9.71 -13.41
C ASN A 80 -2.81 -10.97 -14.00
N VAL A 81 -3.44 -12.12 -13.75
CA VAL A 81 -3.20 -13.37 -14.48
C VAL A 81 -3.82 -13.20 -15.86
N VAL A 82 -3.03 -12.71 -16.82
CA VAL A 82 -3.40 -12.74 -18.24
C VAL A 82 -3.32 -14.21 -18.70
N ILE A 83 -4.42 -14.95 -18.49
CA ILE A 83 -4.61 -16.27 -19.08
C ILE A 83 -4.80 -16.04 -20.58
N ALA A 84 -3.75 -16.32 -21.36
CA ALA A 84 -3.96 -16.75 -22.74
C ALA A 84 -4.56 -18.15 -22.67
N GLU A 85 -5.82 -18.33 -23.09
CA GLU A 85 -6.48 -19.63 -23.07
C GLU A 85 -5.72 -20.61 -23.98
N GLY A 86 -5.17 -21.67 -23.39
CA GLY A 86 -4.30 -22.62 -24.08
C GLY A 86 -3.98 -23.82 -23.22
N ALA A 87 -4.87 -24.83 -23.27
CA ALA A 87 -4.74 -26.21 -22.81
C ALA A 87 -4.02 -26.50 -21.47
N SER A 88 -4.75 -27.11 -20.53
CA SER A 88 -4.19 -27.62 -19.27
C SER A 88 -3.09 -28.67 -19.48
N ALA A 89 -1.96 -28.53 -18.79
CA ALA A 89 -0.98 -29.59 -18.58
C ALA A 89 -0.80 -29.83 -17.07
N SER A 90 -0.85 -31.09 -16.64
CA SER A 90 -0.84 -31.49 -15.23
C SER A 90 0.57 -31.67 -14.64
N ASN A 91 0.67 -31.51 -13.31
CA ASN A 91 1.82 -31.75 -12.45
C ASN A 91 2.90 -32.72 -12.97
N LEU A 92 4.16 -32.28 -12.96
CA LEU A 92 5.32 -33.17 -12.87
C LEU A 92 6.25 -32.68 -11.74
N THR A 93 6.59 -33.56 -10.81
CA THR A 93 7.64 -33.33 -9.80
C THR A 93 9.02 -33.63 -10.36
N ILE A 94 10.03 -32.87 -9.96
CA ILE A 94 11.44 -33.09 -10.33
C ILE A 94 12.26 -33.14 -9.04
N ASN A 95 13.07 -34.18 -8.88
CA ASN A 95 14.10 -34.26 -7.84
C ASN A 95 15.42 -33.69 -8.39
N ASN A 96 16.21 -33.06 -7.51
CA ASN A 96 17.52 -32.52 -7.87
C ASN A 96 18.53 -33.63 -8.14
N ASP A 97 19.47 -33.39 -9.06
CA ASP A 97 20.88 -33.31 -8.64
C ASP A 97 21.71 -32.41 -9.58
N GLN A 98 22.97 -32.16 -9.22
CA GLN A 98 23.88 -31.18 -9.85
C GLN A 98 24.61 -31.78 -11.07
N GLY A 99 24.99 -31.01 -12.11
CA GLY A 99 24.81 -29.58 -12.37
C GLY A 99 25.39 -29.17 -13.73
N ASP A 100 25.32 -27.86 -14.05
CA ASP A 100 25.87 -27.21 -15.26
C ASP A 100 25.27 -27.63 -16.62
N ASP A 101 23.94 -27.63 -16.72
CA ASP A 101 23.23 -27.58 -18.02
C ASP A 101 21.89 -26.82 -17.91
N PHE A 102 21.78 -25.65 -18.57
CA PHE A 102 20.58 -24.81 -18.49
C PHE A 102 19.67 -24.98 -19.72
N VAL A 103 18.80 -25.99 -19.64
CA VAL A 103 17.68 -26.33 -20.57
C VAL A 103 18.06 -27.15 -21.81
N THR A 104 18.55 -28.38 -21.59
CA THR A 104 18.58 -29.47 -22.59
C THR A 104 17.35 -30.38 -22.50
N GLY A 105 16.17 -29.86 -22.89
CA GLY A 105 14.90 -30.59 -22.68
C GLY A 105 13.74 -30.32 -23.65
N LEU A 106 13.95 -29.59 -24.74
CA LEU A 106 12.87 -29.23 -25.68
C LEU A 106 13.03 -29.93 -27.03
N ARG A 107 12.24 -30.98 -27.28
CA ARG A 107 12.00 -31.46 -28.65
C ARG A 107 11.05 -30.50 -29.36
N ARG A 108 11.44 -30.01 -30.54
CA ARG A 108 10.49 -29.37 -31.46
C ARG A 108 9.39 -30.37 -31.85
N ILE A 109 8.14 -29.93 -31.76
CA ILE A 109 7.02 -30.48 -32.52
C ILE A 109 6.73 -29.42 -33.59
N GLU A 110 7.02 -29.75 -34.85
CA GLU A 110 6.89 -28.81 -35.97
C GLU A 110 5.47 -28.80 -36.54
N ASP A 111 4.49 -28.50 -35.69
CA ASP A 111 3.11 -28.23 -36.10
C ASP A 111 3.00 -26.76 -36.51
N GLY A 112 2.96 -26.49 -37.82
CA GLY A 112 3.19 -25.19 -38.43
C GLY A 112 2.12 -24.10 -38.23
N SER A 113 1.30 -24.20 -37.17
CA SER A 113 0.20 -23.26 -36.89
C SER A 113 0.37 -22.44 -35.61
N VAL A 114 1.15 -22.91 -34.62
CA VAL A 114 1.40 -22.17 -33.36
C VAL A 114 2.87 -22.27 -32.94
N ILE A 115 3.72 -21.40 -33.50
CA ILE A 115 5.09 -21.24 -33.02
C ILE A 115 5.05 -20.45 -31.71
N SER A 116 4.97 -21.16 -30.58
CA SER A 116 5.33 -20.59 -29.28
C SER A 116 6.82 -20.27 -29.31
N ASN A 117 7.16 -18.99 -29.49
CA ASN A 117 8.54 -18.54 -29.62
C ASN A 117 9.35 -18.96 -28.38
N SER A 118 10.62 -19.36 -28.53
CA SER A 118 11.47 -19.78 -27.40
C SER A 118 11.54 -18.69 -26.33
N HIS A 119 11.64 -17.44 -26.77
CA HIS A 119 11.57 -16.24 -25.95
C HIS A 119 10.27 -16.14 -25.12
N THR A 120 9.11 -16.57 -25.65
CA THR A 120 7.82 -16.57 -24.91
C THR A 120 7.85 -17.51 -23.71
N ILE A 121 8.42 -18.70 -23.88
CA ILE A 121 8.54 -19.71 -22.82
C ILE A 121 9.50 -19.21 -21.73
N LYS A 122 10.68 -18.75 -22.13
CA LYS A 122 11.68 -18.19 -21.20
C LYS A 122 11.17 -16.94 -20.48
N TRP A 123 10.54 -16.00 -21.20
CA TRP A 123 9.94 -14.78 -20.63
C TRP A 123 8.96 -15.10 -19.52
N ARG A 124 8.09 -16.11 -19.73
CA ARG A 124 7.13 -16.56 -18.72
C ARG A 124 7.85 -17.13 -17.50
N ILE A 125 8.76 -18.08 -17.70
CA ILE A 125 9.56 -18.70 -16.62
C ILE A 125 10.31 -17.63 -15.81
N PHE A 126 10.97 -16.69 -16.47
CA PHE A 126 11.70 -15.61 -15.81
C PHE A 126 10.77 -14.63 -15.09
N THR A 127 9.62 -14.29 -15.69
CA THR A 127 8.63 -13.41 -15.04
C THR A 127 8.02 -14.06 -13.80
N ASP A 128 7.67 -15.34 -13.85
CA ASP A 128 7.01 -16.03 -12.75
C ASP A 128 7.98 -16.42 -11.62
N ASN A 129 9.22 -16.83 -11.94
CA ASN A 129 10.28 -16.97 -10.95
C ASN A 129 10.62 -15.61 -10.29
N GLY A 130 10.70 -14.54 -11.08
CA GLY A 130 10.91 -13.18 -10.57
C GLY A 130 9.82 -12.75 -9.58
N ARG A 131 8.55 -13.07 -9.87
CA ARG A 131 7.40 -12.81 -8.99
C ARG A 131 7.46 -13.61 -7.68
N ASP A 132 7.74 -14.91 -7.75
CA ASP A 132 7.87 -15.77 -6.56
C ASP A 132 9.00 -15.28 -5.64
N LEU A 133 10.17 -14.98 -6.21
CA LEU A 133 11.32 -14.47 -5.47
C LEU A 133 11.06 -13.07 -4.88
N PHE A 134 10.35 -12.21 -5.60
CA PHE A 134 9.89 -10.91 -5.13
C PHE A 134 8.96 -11.05 -3.91
N LEU A 135 7.94 -11.91 -3.99
CA LEU A 135 7.04 -12.22 -2.87
C LEU A 135 7.78 -12.79 -1.64
N LYS A 136 8.84 -13.58 -1.87
CA LYS A 136 9.75 -14.09 -0.82
C LYS A 136 10.76 -13.06 -0.29
N GLY A 137 10.74 -11.82 -0.79
CA GLY A 137 11.66 -10.75 -0.40
C GLY A 137 13.09 -10.87 -0.96
N LYS A 138 13.36 -11.84 -1.83
CA LYS A 138 14.67 -12.09 -2.47
C LYS A 138 14.89 -11.13 -3.66
N LEU A 139 14.91 -9.82 -3.36
CA LEU A 139 14.94 -8.75 -4.38
C LEU A 139 16.12 -8.87 -5.36
N ASP A 140 17.28 -9.33 -4.90
CA ASP A 140 18.51 -9.43 -5.70
C ASP A 140 18.53 -10.64 -6.65
N GLU A 141 17.71 -11.65 -6.38
CA GLU A 141 17.45 -12.77 -7.30
C GLU A 141 16.31 -12.37 -8.26
N ALA A 142 15.24 -11.77 -7.75
CA ALA A 142 14.11 -11.30 -8.53
C ALA A 142 14.49 -10.25 -9.59
N GLU A 143 15.41 -9.32 -9.28
CA GLU A 143 15.91 -8.34 -10.25
C GLU A 143 16.53 -9.01 -11.48
N LYS A 144 17.39 -10.01 -11.28
CA LYS A 144 18.08 -10.74 -12.36
C LYS A 144 17.07 -11.44 -13.27
N TYR A 145 16.05 -12.05 -12.68
CA TYR A 145 14.96 -12.68 -13.42
C TYR A 145 14.12 -11.68 -14.21
N PHE A 146 13.78 -10.50 -13.65
CA PHE A 146 13.05 -9.48 -14.40
C PHE A 146 13.90 -8.79 -15.47
N GLN A 147 15.22 -8.66 -15.28
CA GLN A 147 16.15 -8.21 -16.32
C GLN A 147 16.26 -9.23 -17.47
N ALA A 148 16.38 -10.52 -17.15
CA ALA A 148 16.37 -11.58 -18.16
C ALA A 148 15.04 -11.65 -18.92
N ALA A 149 13.90 -11.52 -18.21
CA ALA A 149 12.59 -11.40 -18.85
C ALA A 149 12.52 -10.17 -19.78
N LEU A 150 13.05 -9.02 -19.36
CA LEU A 150 13.05 -7.82 -20.21
C LEU A 150 13.88 -8.00 -21.49
N GLN A 151 15.00 -8.73 -21.43
CA GLN A 151 15.81 -9.05 -22.61
C GLN A 151 15.06 -9.99 -23.57
N GLU A 152 14.55 -11.11 -23.06
CA GLU A 152 13.76 -12.07 -23.86
C GLU A 152 12.48 -11.42 -24.44
N ALA A 153 11.88 -10.44 -23.74
CA ALA A 153 10.77 -9.66 -24.28
C ALA A 153 11.21 -8.81 -25.50
N LYS A 154 12.33 -8.09 -25.36
CA LYS A 154 12.84 -7.18 -26.41
C LYS A 154 13.32 -7.94 -27.65
N GLU A 155 13.90 -9.14 -27.48
CA GLU A 155 14.33 -10.03 -28.57
C GLU A 155 13.16 -10.78 -29.22
N GLY A 156 12.27 -11.37 -28.41
CA GLY A 156 11.23 -12.29 -28.89
C GLY A 156 9.97 -11.66 -29.48
N PHE A 157 9.67 -10.42 -29.09
CA PHE A 157 8.44 -9.70 -29.45
C PHE A 157 8.70 -8.29 -30.00
N GLY A 158 9.89 -7.74 -29.76
CA GLY A 158 10.27 -6.39 -30.19
C GLY A 158 10.00 -5.31 -29.13
N LEU A 159 10.65 -4.15 -29.31
CA LEU A 159 10.78 -3.09 -28.29
C LEU A 159 9.47 -2.40 -27.86
N ARG A 160 8.35 -2.65 -28.56
CA ARG A 160 7.04 -2.00 -28.34
C ARG A 160 5.92 -3.00 -28.06
N ASP A 161 6.26 -4.21 -27.61
CA ASP A 161 5.26 -5.20 -27.19
C ASP A 161 4.88 -5.08 -25.71
N SER A 162 3.64 -5.44 -25.41
CA SER A 162 3.09 -5.67 -24.06
C SER A 162 3.99 -6.45 -23.08
N HIS A 163 4.77 -7.43 -23.56
CA HIS A 163 5.69 -8.23 -22.75
C HIS A 163 6.86 -7.38 -22.23
N VAL A 164 7.34 -6.42 -23.04
CA VAL A 164 8.35 -5.44 -22.63
C VAL A 164 7.78 -4.52 -21.54
N ALA A 165 6.58 -3.99 -21.74
CA ALA A 165 5.92 -3.14 -20.75
C ALA A 165 5.71 -3.85 -19.40
N SER A 166 5.26 -5.11 -19.43
CA SER A 166 5.11 -5.95 -18.23
C SER A 166 6.44 -6.13 -17.50
N SER A 167 7.51 -6.47 -18.22
CA SER A 167 8.86 -6.59 -17.64
C SER A 167 9.40 -5.26 -17.08
N CYS A 168 9.17 -4.13 -17.77
CA CYS A 168 9.54 -2.80 -17.27
C CYS A 168 8.78 -2.45 -15.99
N ASN A 169 7.46 -2.70 -15.90
CA ASN A 169 6.67 -2.50 -14.68
C ASN A 169 7.22 -3.35 -13.51
N ASN A 170 7.54 -4.63 -13.74
CA ASN A 170 8.04 -5.51 -12.69
C ASN A 170 9.44 -5.09 -12.19
N LEU A 171 10.32 -4.65 -13.10
CA LEU A 171 11.63 -4.12 -12.74
C LEU A 171 11.54 -2.74 -12.05
N ALA A 172 10.56 -1.91 -12.43
CA ALA A 172 10.25 -0.66 -11.73
C ALA A 172 9.80 -0.91 -10.28
N GLU A 173 8.99 -1.95 -10.02
CA GLU A 173 8.58 -2.37 -8.67
C GLU A 173 9.76 -2.80 -7.78
N ILE A 174 10.76 -3.49 -8.33
CA ILE A 174 12.03 -3.79 -7.63
C ILE A 174 12.73 -2.49 -7.23
N TYR A 175 12.91 -1.56 -8.18
CA TYR A 175 13.62 -0.31 -7.92
C TYR A 175 12.84 0.64 -7.00
N ARG A 176 11.51 0.68 -7.07
CA ARG A 176 10.64 1.36 -6.09
C ARG A 176 10.84 0.78 -4.69
N THR A 177 10.87 -0.54 -4.57
CA THR A 177 11.08 -1.24 -3.29
C THR A 177 12.46 -0.95 -2.69
N ARG A 178 13.52 -0.93 -3.52
CA ARG A 178 14.88 -0.51 -3.11
C ARG A 178 15.07 1.01 -2.98
N LYS A 179 14.07 1.84 -3.25
CA LYS A 179 14.14 3.32 -3.31
C LYS A 179 15.14 3.87 -4.35
N ALA A 180 15.47 3.09 -5.37
CA ALA A 180 16.30 3.49 -6.51
C ALA A 180 15.46 4.29 -7.52
N PHE A 181 14.95 5.45 -7.09
CA PHE A 181 13.84 6.13 -7.76
C PHE A 181 14.14 6.53 -9.22
N ASP A 182 15.37 6.96 -9.50
CA ASP A 182 15.84 7.39 -10.82
C ASP A 182 15.79 6.26 -11.87
N LYS A 183 15.84 5.00 -11.43
CA LYS A 183 15.65 3.82 -12.30
C LYS A 183 14.19 3.40 -12.46
N ALA A 184 13.34 3.68 -11.48
CA ALA A 184 11.96 3.23 -11.47
C ALA A 184 11.02 4.16 -12.28
N GLU A 185 11.16 5.49 -12.13
CA GLU A 185 10.33 6.47 -12.85
C GLU A 185 10.31 6.25 -14.39
N PRO A 186 11.47 6.13 -15.09
CA PRO A 186 11.46 5.92 -16.54
C PRO A 186 10.85 4.58 -16.96
N LEU A 187 11.00 3.51 -16.17
CA LEU A 187 10.46 2.18 -16.51
C LEU A 187 8.94 2.11 -16.40
N TYR A 188 8.32 2.78 -15.40
CA TYR A 188 6.87 2.91 -15.37
C TYR A 188 6.34 3.74 -16.56
N LEU A 189 7.05 4.81 -16.93
CA LEU A 189 6.65 5.69 -18.04
C LEU A 189 6.83 4.99 -19.40
N GLU A 190 7.91 4.22 -19.62
CA GLU A 190 8.11 3.36 -20.79
C GLU A 190 6.98 2.32 -20.90
N ALA A 191 6.66 1.63 -19.80
CA ALA A 191 5.58 0.65 -19.75
C ALA A 191 4.20 1.25 -20.05
N ILE A 192 3.90 2.45 -19.52
CA ILE A 192 2.66 3.18 -19.83
C ILE A 192 2.63 3.56 -21.31
N SER A 193 3.70 4.15 -21.88
CA SER A 193 3.75 4.54 -23.29
C SER A 193 3.47 3.36 -24.22
N ILE A 194 4.14 2.23 -23.99
CA ILE A 194 3.96 1.00 -24.77
C ILE A 194 2.52 0.49 -24.68
N LEU A 195 1.93 0.41 -23.48
CA LEU A 195 0.56 -0.08 -23.31
C LEU A 195 -0.48 0.86 -23.91
N GLU A 196 -0.26 2.18 -23.86
CA GLU A 196 -1.12 3.17 -24.51
C GLU A 196 -1.03 3.12 -26.04
N GLU A 197 0.17 2.90 -26.59
CA GLU A 197 0.42 2.71 -28.02
C GLU A 197 -0.21 1.40 -28.54
N SER A 198 -0.07 0.29 -27.80
CA SER A 198 -0.57 -1.03 -28.22
C SER A 198 -2.07 -1.23 -28.04
N PHE A 199 -2.68 -0.66 -26.98
CA PHE A 199 -4.06 -0.98 -26.58
C PHE A 199 -4.94 0.24 -26.27
N GLY A 200 -4.38 1.45 -26.33
CA GLY A 200 -5.10 2.70 -26.08
C GLY A 200 -5.17 3.10 -24.61
N THR A 201 -5.43 4.39 -24.38
CA THR A 201 -5.27 5.07 -23.07
C THR A 201 -6.23 4.63 -21.94
N ASN A 202 -7.06 3.61 -22.18
CA ASN A 202 -8.08 3.09 -21.26
C ASN A 202 -7.98 1.57 -21.04
N ASP A 203 -6.92 0.90 -21.50
CA ASP A 203 -6.68 -0.52 -21.23
C ASP A 203 -6.38 -0.76 -19.74
N ILE A 204 -6.82 -1.89 -19.18
CA ILE A 204 -6.68 -2.16 -17.75
C ILE A 204 -5.23 -2.30 -17.28
N ARG A 205 -4.30 -2.70 -18.15
CA ARG A 205 -2.86 -2.75 -17.85
C ARG A 205 -2.29 -1.35 -17.67
N VAL A 206 -2.76 -0.37 -18.45
CA VAL A 206 -2.44 1.06 -18.23
C VAL A 206 -2.94 1.50 -16.86
N GLY A 207 -4.15 1.08 -16.45
CA GLY A 207 -4.67 1.31 -15.10
C GLY A 207 -3.76 0.75 -14.00
N ALA A 208 -3.36 -0.52 -14.10
CA ALA A 208 -2.50 -1.17 -13.12
C ALA A 208 -1.09 -0.54 -13.03
N THR A 209 -0.45 -0.20 -14.16
CA THR A 209 0.85 0.48 -14.13
C THR A 209 0.74 1.92 -13.61
N LEU A 210 -0.38 2.62 -13.86
CA LEU A 210 -0.67 3.91 -13.23
C LEU A 210 -0.86 3.78 -11.71
N HIS A 211 -1.50 2.72 -11.21
CA HIS A 211 -1.59 2.46 -9.78
C HIS A 211 -0.20 2.33 -9.14
N ASN A 212 0.69 1.55 -9.76
CA ASN A 212 2.06 1.32 -9.28
C ASN A 212 2.90 2.62 -9.32
N LEU A 213 2.77 3.40 -10.39
CA LEU A 213 3.38 4.74 -10.50
C LEU A 213 2.83 5.71 -9.44
N GLY A 214 1.54 5.60 -9.09
CA GLY A 214 0.93 6.30 -7.96
C GLY A 214 1.57 5.94 -6.62
N GLN A 215 1.81 4.64 -6.36
CA GLN A 215 2.51 4.18 -5.16
C GLN A 215 3.97 4.66 -5.12
N PHE A 216 4.65 4.66 -6.27
CA PHE A 216 6.00 5.17 -6.43
C PHE A 216 6.10 6.67 -6.07
N TYR A 217 5.17 7.50 -6.57
CA TYR A 217 5.14 8.92 -6.22
C TYR A 217 4.73 9.16 -4.75
N PHE A 218 3.76 8.41 -4.23
CA PHE A 218 3.32 8.51 -2.83
C PHE A 218 4.46 8.21 -1.85
N LEU A 219 5.28 7.19 -2.14
CA LEU A 219 6.47 6.83 -1.34
C LEU A 219 7.51 7.95 -1.27
N GLN A 220 7.61 8.79 -2.31
CA GLN A 220 8.47 9.97 -2.38
C GLN A 220 7.84 11.24 -1.80
N ARG A 221 6.61 11.19 -1.28
CA ARG A 221 5.79 12.37 -0.92
C ARG A 221 5.49 13.32 -2.11
N LYS A 222 5.59 12.82 -3.36
CA LYS A 222 5.11 13.49 -4.58
C LYS A 222 3.57 13.33 -4.68
N VAL A 223 2.83 13.91 -3.72
CA VAL A 223 1.41 13.54 -3.46
C VAL A 223 0.47 13.96 -4.60
N GLU A 224 0.74 15.08 -5.25
CA GLU A 224 -0.06 15.62 -6.37
C GLU A 224 0.10 14.78 -7.63
N GLN A 225 1.31 14.24 -7.88
CA GLN A 225 1.54 13.25 -8.94
C GLN A 225 0.84 11.93 -8.61
N ALA A 226 0.95 11.46 -7.36
CA ALA A 226 0.28 10.24 -6.91
C ALA A 226 -1.24 10.31 -7.08
N GLN A 227 -1.87 11.43 -6.68
CA GLN A 227 -3.31 11.67 -6.86
C GLN A 227 -3.72 11.53 -8.34
N LYS A 228 -3.02 12.20 -9.27
CA LYS A 228 -3.31 12.14 -10.71
C LYS A 228 -3.20 10.73 -11.27
N CYS A 229 -2.20 9.96 -10.84
CA CYS A 229 -2.02 8.56 -11.22
C CYS A 229 -3.18 7.69 -10.73
N TYR A 230 -3.54 7.79 -9.45
CA TYR A 230 -4.66 7.02 -8.88
C TYR A 230 -6.01 7.42 -9.47
N GLU A 231 -6.31 8.71 -9.66
CA GLU A 231 -7.57 9.17 -10.30
C GLU A 231 -7.72 8.61 -11.72
N ARG A 232 -6.61 8.54 -12.48
CA ARG A 232 -6.63 7.97 -13.83
C ARG A 232 -6.78 6.44 -13.79
N ALA A 233 -6.09 5.74 -12.90
CA ALA A 233 -6.25 4.29 -12.70
C ALA A 233 -7.71 3.94 -12.30
N LEU A 234 -8.26 4.64 -11.32
CA LEU A 234 -9.63 4.48 -10.81
C LEU A 234 -10.68 4.63 -11.92
N LYS A 235 -10.49 5.60 -12.82
CA LYS A 235 -11.37 5.84 -13.97
C LYS A 235 -11.32 4.71 -15.01
N ILE A 236 -10.19 4.01 -15.12
CA ILE A 236 -10.02 2.84 -16.01
C ILE A 236 -10.63 1.60 -15.34
N GLU A 237 -10.23 1.32 -14.11
CA GLU A 237 -10.71 0.18 -13.30
C GLU A 237 -12.23 0.17 -13.16
N GLY A 238 -12.83 1.31 -12.77
CA GLY A 238 -14.28 1.44 -12.60
C GLY A 238 -15.08 1.30 -13.90
N ARG A 239 -14.43 1.46 -15.07
CA ARG A 239 -15.03 1.21 -16.39
C ARG A 239 -14.87 -0.24 -16.85
N VAL A 240 -13.69 -0.84 -16.64
CA VAL A 240 -13.33 -2.14 -17.24
C VAL A 240 -13.61 -3.31 -16.29
N LEU A 241 -13.31 -3.16 -15.00
CA LEU A 241 -13.55 -4.16 -13.95
C LEU A 241 -14.88 -3.90 -13.21
N GLY A 242 -15.31 -2.64 -13.17
CA GLY A 242 -16.52 -2.20 -12.48
C GLY A 242 -16.28 -1.78 -11.03
N TYR A 243 -17.19 -0.98 -10.49
CA TYR A 243 -17.05 -0.30 -9.19
C TYR A 243 -17.00 -1.24 -7.97
N GLY A 244 -17.46 -2.49 -8.12
CA GLY A 244 -17.39 -3.52 -7.07
C GLY A 244 -16.08 -4.33 -7.05
N HIS A 245 -15.09 -4.00 -7.89
CA HIS A 245 -13.86 -4.80 -7.98
C HIS A 245 -12.86 -4.49 -6.86
N THR A 246 -12.09 -5.50 -6.46
CA THR A 246 -11.12 -5.43 -5.35
C THR A 246 -9.94 -4.49 -5.65
N ASP A 247 -9.45 -4.49 -6.90
CA ASP A 247 -8.42 -3.54 -7.37
C ASP A 247 -8.93 -2.10 -7.40
N TYR A 248 -10.17 -1.87 -7.87
CA TYR A 248 -10.79 -0.53 -7.83
C TYR A 248 -10.85 -0.01 -6.39
N ALA A 249 -11.31 -0.84 -5.45
CA ALA A 249 -11.27 -0.53 -4.03
C ALA A 249 -9.84 -0.30 -3.50
N ASN A 250 -8.83 -0.99 -4.05
CA ASN A 250 -7.42 -0.77 -3.70
C ASN A 250 -6.89 0.57 -4.19
N THR A 251 -7.28 1.03 -5.37
CA THR A 251 -6.99 2.39 -5.85
C THR A 251 -7.72 3.45 -5.03
N MET A 252 -8.98 3.23 -4.65
CA MET A 252 -9.71 4.12 -3.74
C MET A 252 -8.99 4.32 -2.40
N TYR A 253 -8.46 3.24 -1.79
CA TYR A 253 -7.70 3.35 -0.54
C TYR A 253 -6.44 4.21 -0.71
N HIS A 254 -5.63 3.96 -1.74
CA HIS A 254 -4.39 4.71 -1.94
C HIS A 254 -4.64 6.17 -2.35
N LEU A 255 -5.71 6.44 -3.12
CA LEU A 255 -6.18 7.80 -3.40
C LEU A 255 -6.63 8.50 -2.11
N GLY A 256 -7.42 7.83 -1.26
CA GLY A 256 -7.81 8.36 0.05
C GLY A 256 -6.59 8.73 0.91
N MET A 257 -5.62 7.84 1.03
CA MET A 257 -4.36 8.13 1.74
C MET A 257 -3.59 9.31 1.13
N ALA A 258 -3.65 9.55 -0.18
CA ALA A 258 -3.07 10.73 -0.81
C ALA A 258 -3.85 12.01 -0.46
N LEU A 259 -5.19 11.97 -0.49
CA LEU A 259 -6.05 13.09 -0.10
C LEU A 259 -5.90 13.45 1.39
N TYR A 260 -5.71 12.46 2.28
CA TYR A 260 -5.42 12.70 3.69
C TYR A 260 -4.11 13.48 3.91
N LEU A 261 -3.04 13.17 3.17
CA LEU A 261 -1.78 13.92 3.23
C LEU A 261 -1.91 15.37 2.71
N GLN A 262 -2.90 15.65 1.87
CA GLN A 262 -3.25 17.00 1.42
C GLN A 262 -4.24 17.73 2.37
N GLY A 263 -4.62 17.12 3.49
CA GLY A 263 -5.62 17.67 4.43
C GLY A 263 -7.07 17.57 3.95
N LYS A 264 -7.36 16.84 2.87
CA LYS A 264 -8.71 16.61 2.34
C LYS A 264 -9.38 15.43 3.07
N GLU A 265 -9.57 15.59 4.37
CA GLU A 265 -9.90 14.48 5.28
C GLU A 265 -11.29 13.88 5.00
N LYS A 266 -12.28 14.70 4.64
CA LYS A 266 -13.64 14.24 4.30
C LYS A 266 -13.67 13.37 3.04
N ASP A 267 -12.94 13.78 2.00
CA ASP A 267 -12.85 13.05 0.74
C ASP A 267 -12.10 11.72 0.94
N SER A 268 -11.02 11.75 1.73
CA SER A 268 -10.31 10.55 2.17
C SER A 268 -11.19 9.59 2.96
N GLU A 269 -12.00 10.09 3.90
CA GLU A 269 -12.90 9.26 4.71
C GLU A 269 -13.93 8.55 3.83
N ALA A 270 -14.55 9.26 2.89
CA ALA A 270 -15.51 8.70 1.95
C ALA A 270 -14.88 7.57 1.10
N LEU A 271 -13.68 7.81 0.55
CA LEU A 271 -12.96 6.80 -0.21
C LEU A 271 -12.56 5.59 0.64
N LEU A 272 -12.11 5.78 1.88
CA LEU A 272 -11.74 4.67 2.77
C LEU A 272 -12.97 3.84 3.19
N ARG A 273 -14.12 4.48 3.50
CA ARG A 273 -15.37 3.76 3.82
C ARG A 273 -15.84 2.89 2.67
N GLU A 274 -15.87 3.43 1.45
CA GLU A 274 -16.32 2.68 0.28
C GLU A 274 -15.31 1.58 -0.10
N SER A 275 -14.02 1.87 0.02
CA SER A 275 -12.93 0.90 -0.14
C SER A 275 -12.97 -0.25 0.89
N ILE A 276 -13.57 -0.03 2.07
CA ILE A 276 -13.85 -1.08 3.05
C ILE A 276 -15.13 -1.84 2.65
N ARG A 277 -16.23 -1.14 2.34
CA ARG A 277 -17.50 -1.76 1.89
C ARG A 277 -17.29 -2.77 0.78
N ILE A 278 -16.55 -2.40 -0.26
CA ILE A 278 -16.31 -3.28 -1.42
C ILE A 278 -15.54 -4.54 -1.01
N LEU A 279 -14.60 -4.48 -0.05
CA LEU A 279 -13.96 -5.70 0.47
C LEU A 279 -14.93 -6.57 1.24
N GLU A 280 -15.81 -5.98 2.04
CA GLU A 280 -16.81 -6.71 2.83
C GLU A 280 -17.83 -7.41 1.92
N GLU A 281 -18.33 -6.73 0.89
CA GLU A 281 -19.23 -7.29 -0.13
C GLU A 281 -18.59 -8.40 -0.98
N ASN A 282 -17.27 -8.37 -1.18
CA ASN A 282 -16.49 -9.43 -1.82
C ASN A 282 -16.07 -10.57 -0.85
N GLY A 283 -16.55 -10.58 0.40
CA GLY A 283 -16.17 -11.59 1.40
C GLY A 283 -14.74 -11.46 1.94
N LEU A 284 -14.04 -10.37 1.63
CA LEU A 284 -12.67 -10.07 2.06
C LEU A 284 -12.64 -9.19 3.33
N GLY A 285 -13.77 -8.99 4.00
CA GLY A 285 -13.91 -8.15 5.20
C GLY A 285 -13.02 -8.57 6.37
N GLU A 286 -12.71 -9.86 6.49
CA GLU A 286 -11.85 -10.45 7.54
C GLU A 286 -10.36 -10.50 7.13
N THR A 287 -9.99 -9.98 5.96
CA THR A 287 -8.59 -9.97 5.54
C THR A 287 -7.77 -8.94 6.33
N ILE A 288 -6.47 -9.23 6.51
CA ILE A 288 -5.50 -8.25 7.06
C ILE A 288 -5.43 -6.96 6.22
N THR A 289 -5.75 -7.05 4.93
CA THR A 289 -5.91 -5.89 4.02
C THR A 289 -7.08 -5.01 4.44
N CYS A 290 -8.25 -5.59 4.72
CA CYS A 290 -9.39 -4.86 5.27
C CYS A 290 -9.06 -4.24 6.64
N VAL A 291 -8.44 -5.01 7.54
CA VAL A 291 -7.98 -4.52 8.85
C VAL A 291 -7.04 -3.31 8.73
N ARG A 292 -6.14 -3.27 7.73
CA ARG A 292 -5.27 -2.11 7.46
C ARG A 292 -6.09 -0.88 7.01
N ARG A 293 -7.11 -1.05 6.16
CA ARG A 293 -8.02 0.03 5.75
C ARG A 293 -8.84 0.54 6.94
N MET A 294 -9.43 -0.35 7.73
CA MET A 294 -10.17 -0.02 8.95
C MET A 294 -9.28 0.73 9.96
N ARG A 295 -8.07 0.25 10.26
CA ARG A 295 -7.11 0.93 11.17
C ARG A 295 -6.81 2.36 10.71
N SER A 296 -6.70 2.59 9.40
CA SER A 296 -6.45 3.93 8.82
C SER A 296 -7.66 4.85 9.01
N LEU A 297 -8.87 4.35 8.79
CA LEU A 297 -10.12 5.07 9.02
C LEU A 297 -10.33 5.38 10.53
N THR A 298 -10.05 4.42 11.41
CA THR A 298 -10.06 4.62 12.88
C THR A 298 -9.17 5.79 13.30
N GLN A 299 -7.95 5.90 12.76
CA GLN A 299 -7.04 7.02 13.09
C GLN A 299 -7.62 8.38 12.69
N MET A 300 -8.29 8.47 11.54
CA MET A 300 -8.97 9.70 11.10
C MET A 300 -10.17 10.06 11.98
N LEU A 301 -10.95 9.05 12.41
CA LEU A 301 -12.10 9.24 13.30
C LEU A 301 -11.68 9.68 14.71
N LEU A 302 -10.63 9.07 15.27
CA LEU A 302 -10.05 9.48 16.56
C LEU A 302 -9.50 10.93 16.49
N LYS A 303 -8.83 11.30 15.40
CA LYS A 303 -8.37 12.69 15.16
C LYS A 303 -9.55 13.68 15.05
N SER A 304 -10.70 13.20 14.58
CA SER A 304 -11.95 13.96 14.44
C SER A 304 -12.84 13.90 15.69
N GLU A 305 -12.34 13.36 16.81
CA GLU A 305 -13.06 13.15 18.08
C GLU A 305 -14.35 12.29 17.97
N ARG A 306 -14.51 11.54 16.86
CA ARG A 306 -15.66 10.67 16.58
C ARG A 306 -15.47 9.29 17.20
N LEU A 307 -15.30 9.28 18.53
CA LEU A 307 -14.89 8.12 19.33
C LEU A 307 -15.82 6.91 19.17
N ALA A 308 -17.14 7.11 19.15
CA ALA A 308 -18.11 6.01 19.00
C ALA A 308 -17.99 5.27 17.65
N GLU A 309 -17.71 5.98 16.56
CA GLU A 309 -17.46 5.33 15.25
C GLU A 309 -16.09 4.65 15.20
N ALA A 310 -15.10 5.21 15.89
CA ALA A 310 -13.79 4.58 16.06
C ALA A 310 -13.89 3.26 16.85
N GLU A 311 -14.69 3.22 17.92
CA GLU A 311 -14.94 2.04 18.75
C GLU A 311 -15.51 0.88 17.93
N ILE A 312 -16.52 1.14 17.09
CA ILE A 312 -17.16 0.13 16.23
C ILE A 312 -16.13 -0.54 15.30
N LEU A 313 -15.27 0.26 14.66
CA LEU A 313 -14.20 -0.26 13.80
C LEU A 313 -13.13 -1.00 14.61
N GLN A 314 -12.77 -0.51 15.80
CA GLN A 314 -11.79 -1.16 16.68
C GLN A 314 -12.27 -2.52 17.18
N ARG A 315 -13.55 -2.67 17.54
CA ARG A 315 -14.14 -3.98 17.87
C ARG A 315 -14.08 -4.94 16.69
N LYS A 316 -14.40 -4.47 15.47
CA LYS A 316 -14.29 -5.29 14.25
C LYS A 316 -12.84 -5.69 13.93
N ILE A 317 -11.90 -4.76 14.08
CA ILE A 317 -10.45 -5.01 13.96
C ILE A 317 -9.99 -6.07 14.98
N LEU A 318 -10.37 -5.93 16.25
CA LEU A 318 -9.99 -6.86 17.31
C LEU A 318 -10.55 -8.27 17.04
N HIS A 319 -11.84 -8.39 16.72
CA HIS A 319 -12.50 -9.65 16.41
C HIS A 319 -11.81 -10.41 15.27
N VAL A 320 -11.49 -9.72 14.17
CA VAL A 320 -10.77 -10.32 13.03
C VAL A 320 -9.36 -10.77 13.42
N LEU A 321 -8.65 -10.03 14.28
CA LEU A 321 -7.32 -10.42 14.76
C LEU A 321 -7.38 -11.57 15.78
N GLU A 322 -8.40 -11.61 16.63
CA GLU A 322 -8.66 -12.68 17.59
C GLU A 322 -8.93 -14.01 16.87
N ILE A 323 -9.70 -14.01 15.78
CA ILE A 323 -9.94 -15.20 14.94
C ILE A 323 -8.70 -15.58 14.11
N SER A 324 -8.08 -14.61 13.42
CA SER A 324 -7.02 -14.92 12.43
C SER A 324 -5.62 -15.14 13.02
N LYS A 325 -5.36 -14.64 14.23
CA LYS A 325 -4.05 -14.73 14.92
C LYS A 325 -4.19 -15.16 16.38
N GLY A 326 -5.20 -14.64 17.08
CA GLY A 326 -5.41 -14.86 18.51
C GLY A 326 -4.46 -14.05 19.40
N TRP A 327 -4.63 -14.21 20.72
CA TRP A 327 -4.00 -13.38 21.75
C TRP A 327 -2.50 -13.57 21.92
N LYS A 328 -1.89 -14.62 21.32
CA LYS A 328 -0.44 -14.84 21.35
C LYS A 328 0.35 -13.86 20.45
N PHE A 329 -0.32 -13.08 19.60
CA PHE A 329 0.31 -12.12 18.71
C PHE A 329 0.14 -10.70 19.21
N LEU A 330 1.26 -9.96 19.24
CA LEU A 330 1.31 -8.57 19.70
C LEU A 330 0.37 -7.62 18.94
N GLU A 331 0.06 -7.91 17.66
CA GLU A 331 -0.92 -7.13 16.88
C GLU A 331 -2.34 -7.17 17.44
N THR A 332 -2.76 -8.30 18.02
CA THR A 332 -4.08 -8.49 18.64
C THR A 332 -4.14 -7.68 19.93
N ILE A 333 -3.06 -7.74 20.73
CA ILE A 333 -2.90 -6.99 21.97
C ILE A 333 -2.90 -5.48 21.70
N ILE A 334 -2.14 -4.99 20.71
CA ILE A 334 -2.12 -3.57 20.33
C ILE A 334 -3.51 -3.09 19.84
N ALA A 335 -4.29 -3.94 19.18
CA ALA A 335 -5.65 -3.61 18.78
C ALA A 335 -6.60 -3.50 19.99
N ALA A 336 -6.47 -4.41 20.97
CA ALA A 336 -7.22 -4.38 22.22
C ALA A 336 -6.84 -3.17 23.10
N GLU A 337 -5.55 -2.84 23.23
CA GLU A 337 -5.08 -1.63 23.92
C GLU A 337 -5.60 -0.35 23.24
N GLY A 338 -5.65 -0.32 21.90
CA GLY A 338 -6.25 0.77 21.14
C GLY A 338 -7.76 0.95 21.37
N LEU A 339 -8.50 -0.15 21.47
CA LEU A 339 -9.91 -0.16 21.84
C LEU A 339 -10.10 0.31 23.30
N ALA A 340 -9.31 -0.21 24.25
CA ALA A 340 -9.40 0.16 25.66
C ALA A 340 -9.20 1.67 25.89
N MET A 341 -8.18 2.29 25.27
CA MET A 341 -8.00 3.75 25.34
C MET A 341 -9.21 4.53 24.80
N THR A 342 -9.94 3.97 23.84
CA THR A 342 -11.14 4.59 23.26
C THR A 342 -12.36 4.40 24.18
N LEU A 343 -12.50 3.23 24.81
CA LEU A 343 -13.51 2.95 25.83
C LEU A 343 -13.32 3.82 27.08
N GLN A 344 -12.08 4.00 27.54
CA GLN A 344 -11.74 4.93 28.62
C GLN A 344 -12.14 6.37 28.26
N SER A 345 -11.91 6.77 27.01
CA SER A 345 -12.30 8.09 26.49
C SER A 345 -13.82 8.24 26.26
N LEU A 346 -14.57 7.15 26.33
CA LEU A 346 -16.03 7.06 26.30
C LEU A 346 -16.63 6.76 27.70
N GLU A 347 -15.83 6.90 28.76
CA GLU A 347 -16.20 6.65 30.17
C GLU A 347 -16.64 5.19 30.48
N ARG A 348 -16.44 4.25 29.54
CA ARG A 348 -16.72 2.81 29.69
C ARG A 348 -15.56 2.11 30.40
N LEU A 349 -15.32 2.55 31.64
CA LEU A 349 -14.14 2.18 32.43
C LEU A 349 -14.04 0.68 32.74
N GLU A 350 -15.17 0.02 33.03
CA GLU A 350 -15.21 -1.42 33.37
C GLU A 350 -14.76 -2.30 32.19
N GLU A 351 -15.34 -2.12 31.01
CA GLU A 351 -14.90 -2.81 29.78
C GLU A 351 -13.45 -2.46 29.41
N SER A 352 -13.03 -1.20 29.63
CA SER A 352 -11.64 -0.80 29.42
C SER A 352 -10.69 -1.52 30.38
N GLN A 353 -11.10 -1.79 31.62
CA GLN A 353 -10.28 -2.49 32.60
C GLN A 353 -10.17 -3.98 32.25
N GLU A 354 -11.29 -4.68 32.01
CA GLU A 354 -11.29 -6.10 31.61
C GLU A 354 -10.39 -6.33 30.39
N LEU A 355 -10.50 -5.45 29.39
CA LEU A 355 -9.72 -5.56 28.17
C LEU A 355 -8.22 -5.32 28.39
N LEU A 356 -7.82 -4.43 29.32
CA LEU A 356 -6.42 -4.21 29.69
C LEU A 356 -5.86 -5.34 30.56
N GLU A 357 -6.66 -5.94 31.43
CA GLU A 357 -6.27 -7.13 32.21
C GLU A 357 -6.02 -8.33 31.28
N ARG A 358 -6.92 -8.56 30.29
CA ARG A 358 -6.71 -9.53 29.21
C ARG A 358 -5.43 -9.26 28.40
N CYS A 359 -5.09 -7.99 28.14
CA CYS A 359 -3.85 -7.61 27.48
C CYS A 359 -2.61 -7.90 28.34
N LEU A 360 -2.66 -7.65 29.65
CA LEU A 360 -1.56 -7.93 30.57
C LEU A 360 -1.28 -9.44 30.68
N ASP A 361 -2.32 -10.27 30.79
CA ASP A 361 -2.15 -11.72 30.82
C ASP A 361 -1.72 -12.30 29.48
N ALA A 362 -2.19 -11.76 28.35
CA ALA A 362 -1.65 -12.11 27.05
C ALA A 362 -0.15 -11.78 26.93
N ARG A 363 0.29 -10.60 27.41
CA ARG A 363 1.72 -10.22 27.45
C ARG A 363 2.55 -11.12 28.37
N ARG A 364 2.04 -11.46 29.57
CA ARG A 364 2.68 -12.39 30.53
C ARG A 364 2.92 -13.79 29.92
N ASN A 365 2.04 -14.24 29.04
CA ASN A 365 2.16 -15.54 28.36
C ASN A 365 3.08 -15.52 27.13
N ILE A 366 3.53 -14.35 26.67
CA ILE A 366 4.44 -14.17 25.52
C ILE A 366 5.89 -13.95 25.98
N LEU A 367 6.09 -13.26 27.10
CA LEU A 367 7.41 -13.05 27.68
C LEU A 367 7.85 -14.30 28.46
N PRO A 368 9.09 -14.78 28.32
CA PRO A 368 9.62 -15.81 29.22
C PRO A 368 9.66 -15.27 30.65
N GLN A 369 9.32 -16.12 31.63
CA GLN A 369 9.53 -15.80 33.04
C GLN A 369 11.05 -15.78 33.31
N VAL A 370 11.50 -14.74 34.02
CA VAL A 370 12.90 -14.44 34.34
C VAL A 370 13.17 -14.73 35.81
#